data_AF-A0A7Y5VGD1-F1
#
_entry.id   AF-A0A7Y5VGD1-F1
#
_cell.length_a   1.000
_cell.length_b   1.000
_cell.length_c   1.000
_cell.angle_alpha   90.00
_cell.angle_beta   90.00
_cell.angle_gamma   90.00
#
_symmetry.space_group_name_H-M   'P 1'
#
loop_
_entity.id
_entity.type
_entity.pdbx_description
1 polymer ?
#
loop_
_entity_poly.entity_id
_entity_poly.type
_entity_poly.pdbx_seq_one_letter_code
_entity_poly.pdbx_strand_id
1 'polypeptide(L)'
;MKPLTQNELAALAYVLAIRQGWPYRKRIATQAYQYGSQTPEVSIFREGLARLIHKCFRFCRFLDFVLAILKPKNHAICKNVQ
;
A
#
# COMPACT_ATOMS: atom_id res chain seq x y z
N MET A 1 -6.95 19.40 -16.97
CA MET A 1 -6.60 18.14 -16.29
C MET A 1 -7.61 17.08 -16.70
N LYS A 2 -7.17 15.95 -17.26
CA LYS A 2 -8.06 14.84 -17.62
C LYS A 2 -8.51 14.13 -16.33
N PRO A 3 -9.82 13.84 -16.14
CA PRO A 3 -10.28 13.11 -14.97
C PRO A 3 -9.70 11.69 -14.97
N LEU A 4 -9.32 11.21 -13.79
CA LEU A 4 -8.89 9.83 -13.60
C LEU A 4 -10.07 8.89 -13.87
N THR A 5 -9.83 7.87 -14.68
CA THR A 5 -10.76 6.77 -14.92
C THR A 5 -10.92 5.91 -13.67
N GLN A 6 -12.01 5.17 -13.58
CA GLN A 6 -12.28 4.25 -12.48
C GLN A 6 -11.16 3.21 -12.28
N ASN A 7 -10.55 2.76 -13.37
CA ASN A 7 -9.43 1.80 -13.34
C ASN A 7 -8.16 2.43 -12.78
N GLU A 8 -7.87 3.69 -13.13
CA GLU A 8 -6.71 4.41 -12.59
C GLU A 8 -6.88 4.69 -11.10
N LEU A 9 -8.10 5.01 -10.65
CA LEU A 9 -8.42 5.16 -9.23
C LEU A 9 -8.26 3.85 -8.46
N ALA A 10 -8.74 2.74 -9.02
CA ALA A 10 -8.61 1.41 -8.42
C ALA A 10 -7.13 0.99 -8.32
N ALA A 11 -6.34 1.23 -9.38
CA ALA A 11 -4.91 0.96 -9.40
C ALA A 11 -4.15 1.79 -8.34
N LEU A 12 -4.48 3.08 -8.21
CA LEU A 12 -3.94 3.95 -7.16
C LEU A 12 -4.24 3.42 -5.76
N ALA A 13 -5.50 3.07 -5.49
CA ALA A 13 -5.91 2.51 -4.21
C ALA A 13 -5.18 1.19 -3.90
N TYR A 14 -4.99 0.34 -4.91
CA TYR A 14 -4.24 -0.91 -4.78
C TYR A 14 -2.78 -0.67 -4.40
N VAL A 15 -2.08 0.20 -5.13
CA VAL A 15 -0.67 0.53 -4.86
C VAL A 15 -0.51 1.15 -3.48
N LEU A 16 -1.39 2.06 -3.09
CA LEU A 16 -1.38 2.70 -1.77
C LEU A 16 -1.58 1.68 -0.64
N ALA A 17 -2.54 0.75 -0.81
CA ALA A 17 -2.78 -0.31 0.16
C ALA A 17 -1.55 -1.23 0.30
N ILE A 18 -0.95 -1.70 -0.80
CA ILE A 18 0.26 -2.53 -0.75
C ILE A 18 1.42 -1.79 -0.08
N ARG A 19 1.67 -0.53 -0.45
CA ARG A 19 2.70 0.32 0.18
C ARG A 19 2.49 0.48 1.68
N GLN A 20 1.24 0.69 2.10
CA GLN A 20 0.89 0.82 3.52
C GLN A 20 1.04 -0.49 4.28
N GLY A 21 0.71 -1.62 3.66
CA GLY A 21 0.79 -2.96 4.28
C GLY A 21 2.20 -3.54 4.34
N TRP A 22 3.09 -3.15 3.41
CA TRP A 22 4.44 -3.72 3.28
C TRP A 22 5.28 -3.73 4.57
N PRO A 23 5.36 -2.63 5.36
CA PRO A 23 6.12 -2.62 6.61
C PRO A 23 5.60 -3.61 7.66
N TYR A 24 4.32 -4.00 7.55
CA TYR A 24 3.63 -4.88 8.47
C TYR A 24 3.56 -6.32 7.99
N ARG A 25 4.14 -6.65 6.82
CA ARG A 25 4.12 -8.00 6.26
C ARG A 25 4.56 -9.08 7.26
N LYS A 26 5.57 -8.79 8.08
CA LYS A 26 6.10 -9.72 9.10
C LYS A 26 5.17 -9.92 10.30
N ARG A 27 4.18 -9.05 10.50
CA ARG A 27 3.18 -9.13 11.57
C ARG A 27 1.91 -9.85 11.13
N ILE A 28 1.77 -10.13 9.84
CA ILE A 28 0.66 -10.91 9.32
C ILE A 28 0.85 -12.33 9.83
N ALA A 29 -0.13 -12.82 10.58
CA ALA A 29 -0.13 -14.19 11.07
C ALA A 29 -0.09 -15.18 9.90
N THR A 30 0.60 -16.28 10.11
CA THR A 30 0.78 -17.32 9.10
C THR A 30 0.10 -18.59 9.59
N GLN A 31 -0.86 -19.07 8.81
CA GLN A 31 -1.52 -20.33 9.07
C GLN A 31 -0.64 -21.46 8.54
N ALA A 32 -0.33 -22.43 9.41
CA ALA A 32 0.36 -23.66 9.04
C ALA A 32 -0.68 -24.76 8.82
N TYR A 33 -0.58 -25.47 7.70
CA TYR A 33 -1.43 -26.62 7.40
C TYR A 33 -0.74 -27.93 7.79
N GLN A 34 -1.53 -28.97 7.99
CA GLN A 34 -1.06 -30.30 8.42
C GLN A 34 0.03 -30.90 7.50
N TYR A 35 0.02 -30.54 6.21
CA TYR A 35 0.99 -30.97 5.20
C TYR A 35 2.23 -30.06 5.12
N GLY A 36 2.43 -29.16 6.09
CA GLY A 36 3.63 -28.33 6.22
C GLY A 36 3.63 -27.02 5.41
N SER A 37 2.62 -26.76 4.58
CA SER A 37 2.53 -25.47 3.90
C SER A 37 2.17 -24.34 4.86
N GLN A 38 2.63 -23.14 4.53
CA GLN A 38 2.41 -21.92 5.30
C GLN A 38 1.83 -20.86 4.38
N THR A 39 0.68 -20.28 4.74
CA THR A 39 0.10 -19.15 4.02
C THR A 39 -0.23 -18.02 4.98
N PRO A 40 -0.01 -16.75 4.60
CA PRO A 40 -0.47 -15.63 5.40
C PRO A 40 -2.00 -15.68 5.54
N GLU A 41 -2.51 -15.46 6.76
CA GLU A 41 -3.96 -15.47 7.06
C GLU A 41 -4.70 -14.34 6.32
N VAL A 42 -4.01 -13.23 6.07
CA VAL A 42 -4.54 -12.10 5.31
C VAL A 42 -3.56 -11.66 4.25
N SER A 43 -4.07 -11.17 3.11
CA SER A 43 -3.22 -10.57 2.08
C SER A 43 -2.63 -9.25 2.58
N ILE A 44 -1.42 -8.91 2.11
CA ILE A 44 -0.76 -7.62 2.39
C ILE A 44 -1.66 -6.46 1.98
N PHE A 45 -2.42 -6.64 0.89
CA PHE A 45 -3.43 -5.68 0.44
C PHE A 45 -4.50 -5.43 1.51
N ARG A 46 -5.10 -6.48 2.09
CA ARG A 46 -6.13 -6.34 3.12
C ARG A 46 -5.60 -5.66 4.38
N GLU A 47 -4.42 -6.05 4.85
CA GLU A 47 -3.75 -5.43 6.00
C GLU A 47 -3.48 -3.94 5.74
N GLY A 48 -2.97 -3.63 4.55
CA GLY A 48 -2.71 -2.26 4.12
C GLY A 48 -3.98 -1.43 3.99
N LEU A 49 -5.04 -1.99 3.41
CA LEU A 49 -6.34 -1.34 3.22
C LEU A 49 -6.99 -1.01 4.57
N ALA A 50 -6.99 -1.93 5.54
CA ALA A 50 -7.54 -1.69 6.87
C ALA A 50 -6.86 -0.48 7.56
N ARG A 51 -5.53 -0.39 7.45
CA ARG A 51 -4.75 0.74 7.98
C ARG A 51 -4.99 2.03 7.22
N LEU A 52 -5.16 1.93 5.91
CA LEU A 52 -5.43 3.08 5.05
C LEU A 52 -6.81 3.67 5.33
N ILE A 53 -7.84 2.83 5.49
CA ILE A 53 -9.19 3.25 5.89
C ILE A 53 -9.17 4.01 7.20
N HIS A 54 -8.42 3.54 8.20
CA HIS A 54 -8.25 4.28 9.45
C HIS A 54 -7.63 5.68 9.23
N LYS A 55 -6.72 5.83 8.26
CA LYS A 55 -6.15 7.14 7.90
C LYS A 55 -7.15 7.99 7.12
N CYS A 56 -7.98 7.40 6.26
CA CYS A 56 -9.02 8.09 5.49
C CYS A 56 -10.05 8.81 6.38
N PHE A 57 -10.37 8.26 7.56
CA PHE A 57 -11.22 8.95 8.55
C PHE A 57 -10.69 10.33 8.96
N ARG A 58 -9.39 10.59 8.81
CA ARG A 58 -8.79 11.91 9.00
C ARG A 58 -8.19 12.35 7.66
N PHE A 59 -9.01 12.99 6.84
CA PHE A 59 -8.66 13.38 5.47
C PHE A 59 -7.28 14.05 5.34
N CYS A 60 -6.92 14.97 6.26
CA CYS A 60 -5.58 15.57 6.29
C CYS A 60 -4.45 14.54 6.44
N ARG A 61 -4.59 13.56 7.35
CA ARG A 61 -3.58 12.48 7.51
C ARG A 61 -3.49 11.58 6.29
N PHE A 62 -4.60 11.38 5.59
CA PHE A 62 -4.61 10.64 4.35
C PHE A 62 -3.88 11.39 3.24
N LEU A 63 -4.12 12.69 3.10
CA LEU A 63 -3.39 13.54 2.14
C LEU A 63 -1.89 13.57 2.43
N ASP A 64 -1.48 13.77 3.70
CA ASP A 64 -0.08 13.72 4.11
C ASP A 64 0.58 12.39 3.73
N PHE A 65 -0.15 11.29 3.92
CA PHE A 65 0.31 9.96 3.56
C PHE A 65 0.48 9.79 2.04
N VAL A 66 -0.50 10.21 1.25
CA VAL A 66 -0.44 10.14 -0.22
C VAL A 66 0.71 11.00 -0.74
N LEU A 67 0.87 12.23 -0.24
CA LEU A 67 1.97 13.12 -0.60
C LEU A 67 3.33 12.55 -0.18
N ALA A 68 3.44 11.93 0.99
CA ALA A 68 4.66 11.27 1.43
C ALA A 68 5.05 10.07 0.55
N ILE A 69 4.07 9.37 -0.04
CA ILE A 69 4.32 8.27 -1.00
C ILE A 69 4.73 8.81 -2.37
N LEU A 70 4.09 9.90 -2.82
CA LEU A 70 4.37 10.54 -4.09
C LEU A 70 5.70 11.31 -4.08
N LYS A 71 6.18 11.72 -2.89
CA LYS A 71 7.52 12.29 -2.75
C LYS A 71 8.56 11.29 -3.28
N PRO A 72 9.31 11.63 -4.33
CA PRO A 72 10.36 10.76 -4.83
C PRO A 72 11.42 10.62 -3.75
N LYS A 73 11.46 9.48 -3.05
CA LYS A 73 12.62 9.09 -2.25
C LYS A 73 13.76 8.85 -3.22
N ASN A 74 14.68 9.80 -3.38
CA ASN A 74 16.01 9.67 -4.03
C ASN A 74 16.18 8.36 -4.83
N HIS A 75 15.35 8.16 -5.85
CA HIS A 75 15.32 6.90 -6.57
C HIS A 75 16.43 7.02 -7.60
N ALA A 76 17.33 6.04 -7.66
CA ALA A 76 18.48 6.07 -8.58
C ALA A 76 18.07 6.33 -10.04
N ILE A 77 16.85 5.96 -10.42
CA ILE A 77 16.25 6.23 -11.73
C ILE A 77 16.10 7.75 -12.00
N CYS A 78 15.73 8.56 -11.00
CA CYS A 78 15.64 10.01 -11.16
C CYS A 78 17.02 10.70 -11.21
N LYS A 79 18.10 10.02 -10.77
CA LYS A 79 19.47 10.56 -10.84
C LYS A 79 20.14 10.34 -12.19
N ASN A 80 19.68 9.36 -12.98
CA ASN A 80 20.29 8.98 -14.26
C ASN A 80 19.62 9.63 -15.48
N VAL A 81 18.82 10.69 -15.29
CA VAL A 81 18.18 11.46 -16.37
C VAL A 81 18.63 12.92 -16.35
N GLN A 82 19.83 13.19 -15.83
CA GLN A 82 20.54 14.47 -16.02
C GLN A 82 21.54 14.36 -17.14
#